data_AF-A0AAQ3XLD1-F1
#
_entry.id   AF-A0AAQ3XLD1-F1
#
_cell.length_a   1.000
_cell.length_b   1.000
_cell.length_c   1.000
_cell.angle_alpha   90.00
_cell.angle_beta   90.00
_cell.angle_gamma   90.00
#
_symmetry.space_group_name_H-M   'P 1'
#
loop_
_entity.id
_entity.type
_entity.pdbx_description
1 polymer ?
#
loop_
_entity_poly.entity_id
_entity_poly.type
_entity_poly.pdbx_seq_one_letter_code
_entity_poly.pdbx_strand_id
1 'polypeptide(L)'
;MATRRDFLKVGATAAAGIVFCGCGLVHNANAQQSRQKLPVSVNGKRVKTIDIHSHCHFREAGALLGADAGRLQLPPVNGAVEAFVEIDKRLAAMDAQAVDMEVLSINPYWYDRDRELAGQIVKIQNEKLAELCASKPERFAAFASLTLQAPDLAVQELETAVRKQGLKGAAIGGVVNGVEFSDPKLHPVWAKAEELGVPLFIHPQGVPELNKRLSGNGAGSATRSAIRSRPRSRSLT
;
A
#
# COMPACT_ATOMS: atom_id res chain seq x y z
N MET A 1 33.28 -4.54 -47.69
CA MET A 1 32.03 -4.83 -48.42
C MET A 1 31.44 -6.12 -47.88
N ALA A 2 30.53 -6.01 -46.91
CA ALA A 2 29.81 -7.14 -46.33
C ALA A 2 28.36 -7.12 -46.84
N THR A 3 27.86 -8.29 -47.19
CA THR A 3 26.68 -8.54 -48.05
C THR A 3 25.40 -8.72 -47.24
N ARG A 4 24.26 -8.86 -47.95
CA ARG A 4 22.86 -8.89 -47.47
C ARG A 4 22.46 -10.06 -46.54
N ARG A 5 23.36 -10.57 -45.70
CA ARG A 5 23.08 -11.65 -44.72
C ARG A 5 23.25 -11.26 -43.25
N ASP A 6 23.60 -10.02 -42.93
CA ASP A 6 23.72 -9.53 -41.53
C ASP A 6 22.47 -8.82 -40.98
N PHE A 7 21.31 -8.96 -41.64
CA PHE A 7 20.09 -8.21 -41.29
C PHE A 7 19.10 -8.93 -40.35
N LEU A 8 19.50 -10.01 -39.66
CA LEU A 8 18.59 -10.82 -38.82
C LEU A 8 19.17 -11.21 -37.44
N LYS A 9 19.79 -10.26 -36.71
CA LYS A 9 20.26 -10.53 -35.33
C LYS A 9 19.98 -9.44 -34.27
N VAL A 10 18.99 -8.57 -34.45
CA VAL A 10 18.53 -7.71 -33.34
C VAL A 10 17.01 -7.73 -33.27
N GLY A 11 16.48 -8.71 -32.54
CA GLY A 11 15.07 -8.81 -32.20
C GLY A 11 14.94 -9.27 -30.75
N ALA A 12 14.16 -8.51 -29.99
CA ALA A 12 13.56 -8.83 -28.69
C ALA A 12 14.51 -8.99 -27.48
N THR A 13 14.62 -7.95 -26.66
CA THR A 13 13.77 -7.78 -25.46
C THR A 13 14.17 -6.46 -24.79
N ALA A 14 13.27 -5.48 -24.79
CA ALA A 14 13.42 -4.30 -23.95
C ALA A 14 13.18 -4.73 -22.50
N ALA A 15 14.25 -4.95 -21.74
CA ALA A 15 14.18 -5.24 -20.31
C ALA A 15 13.81 -3.94 -19.57
N ALA A 16 12.52 -3.73 -19.33
CA ALA A 16 12.03 -2.66 -18.48
C ALA A 16 12.28 -3.04 -17.01
N GLY A 17 13.28 -2.42 -16.39
CA GLY A 17 13.66 -2.66 -14.99
C GLY A 17 12.64 -2.12 -13.98
N ILE A 18 12.50 -2.80 -12.85
CA ILE A 18 11.43 -2.57 -11.84
C ILE A 18 11.88 -3.06 -10.44
N VAL A 19 11.49 -2.33 -9.37
CA VAL A 19 11.90 -2.45 -7.94
C VAL A 19 10.71 -2.15 -6.98
N PHE A 20 10.79 -2.59 -5.70
CA PHE A 20 9.71 -2.74 -4.71
C PHE A 20 9.70 -1.76 -3.52
N CYS A 21 8.54 -1.63 -2.84
CA CYS A 21 8.44 -1.18 -1.45
C CYS A 21 7.39 -2.00 -0.65
N GLY A 22 7.85 -2.75 0.34
CA GLY A 22 7.16 -2.91 1.62
C GLY A 22 7.99 -2.12 2.62
N CYS A 23 7.38 -1.42 3.59
CA CYS A 23 8.09 -0.51 4.50
C CYS A 23 9.41 -1.11 5.03
N GLY A 24 10.53 -0.73 4.41
CA GLY A 24 11.89 -0.97 4.89
C GLY A 24 12.43 -2.41 5.01
N LEU A 25 11.94 -3.41 4.27
CA LEU A 25 12.42 -4.80 4.47
C LEU A 25 13.68 -5.22 3.70
N VAL A 26 14.17 -4.38 2.78
CA VAL A 26 15.40 -4.66 2.03
C VAL A 26 16.41 -3.55 2.34
N HIS A 27 17.31 -3.85 3.27
CA HIS A 27 18.66 -3.27 3.49
C HIS A 27 18.93 -3.06 4.99
N ASN A 28 19.26 -4.15 5.69
CA ASN A 28 20.27 -4.15 6.73
C ASN A 28 20.70 -5.60 7.01
N ALA A 29 21.79 -5.99 6.36
CA ALA A 29 22.46 -7.28 6.55
C ALA A 29 23.22 -7.30 7.88
N ASN A 30 22.51 -7.46 9.01
CA ASN A 30 23.09 -7.89 10.30
C ASN A 30 22.08 -8.25 11.40
N ALA A 31 20.78 -8.35 11.11
CA ALA A 31 19.85 -9.07 11.98
C ALA A 31 19.62 -10.46 11.38
N GLN A 32 19.91 -11.51 12.14
CA GLN A 32 19.62 -12.90 11.77
C GLN A 32 18.11 -13.01 11.54
N GLN A 33 17.67 -12.80 10.29
CA GLN A 33 16.28 -13.00 9.90
C GLN A 33 16.02 -14.49 10.07
N SER A 34 15.25 -14.87 11.10
CA SER A 34 14.51 -16.12 10.99
C SER A 34 13.61 -15.94 9.77
N ARG A 35 14.01 -16.49 8.63
CA ARG A 35 13.16 -16.56 7.44
C ARG A 35 12.02 -17.50 7.78
N GLN A 36 10.98 -16.95 8.40
CA GLN A 36 9.68 -17.62 8.50
C GLN A 36 9.30 -18.00 7.07
N LYS A 37 8.99 -19.27 6.85
CA LYS A 37 8.53 -19.78 5.57
C LYS A 37 7.07 -20.16 5.72
N LEU A 38 6.29 -20.03 4.65
CA LEU A 38 4.96 -20.60 4.62
C LEU A 38 5.04 -22.14 4.73
N PRO A 39 4.07 -22.79 5.39
CA PRO A 39 2.96 -22.17 6.13
C PRO A 39 3.41 -21.70 7.52
N VAL A 40 2.94 -20.52 7.95
CA VAL A 40 3.09 -20.10 9.34
C VAL A 40 2.21 -20.99 10.22
N SER A 41 2.76 -21.49 11.33
CA SER A 41 2.04 -22.36 12.26
C SER A 41 2.17 -21.87 13.69
N VAL A 42 1.07 -21.90 14.44
CA VAL A 42 1.00 -21.59 15.87
C VAL A 42 0.44 -22.80 16.59
N ASN A 43 1.18 -23.33 17.58
CA ASN A 43 0.82 -24.57 18.30
C ASN A 43 0.52 -25.76 17.38
N GLY A 44 1.32 -25.92 16.32
CA GLY A 44 1.16 -27.00 15.33
C GLY A 44 -0.02 -26.83 14.36
N LYS A 45 -0.76 -25.72 14.43
CA LYS A 45 -1.87 -25.41 13.50
C LYS A 45 -1.47 -24.31 12.54
N ARG A 46 -1.75 -24.49 11.24
CA ARG A 46 -1.56 -23.45 10.23
C ARG A 46 -2.41 -22.22 10.57
N VAL A 47 -1.80 -21.05 10.51
CA VAL A 47 -2.49 -19.75 10.60
C VAL A 47 -2.31 -18.99 9.30
N LYS A 48 -3.35 -18.28 8.85
CA LYS A 48 -3.27 -17.41 7.67
C LYS A 48 -2.67 -16.07 8.09
N THR A 49 -1.59 -15.66 7.46
CA THR A 49 -0.98 -14.35 7.68
C THR A 49 -1.52 -13.34 6.67
N ILE A 50 -2.13 -12.27 7.18
CA ILE A 50 -2.71 -11.21 6.37
C ILE A 50 -2.03 -9.89 6.72
N ASP A 51 -1.35 -9.28 5.75
CA ASP A 51 -0.84 -7.92 5.87
C ASP A 51 -1.89 -6.93 5.37
N ILE A 52 -2.22 -5.94 6.19
CA ILE A 52 -3.25 -4.92 5.89
C ILE A 52 -2.67 -3.54 5.58
N HIS A 53 -1.34 -3.39 5.61
CA HIS A 53 -0.66 -2.13 5.33
C HIS A 53 0.29 -2.30 4.14
N SER A 54 -0.29 -2.54 2.97
CA SER A 54 0.49 -2.80 1.76
C SER A 54 0.05 -1.91 0.61
N HIS A 55 0.98 -1.15 0.06
CA HIS A 55 0.67 -0.08 -0.90
C HIS A 55 0.80 -0.51 -2.35
N CYS A 56 0.05 0.13 -3.24
CA CYS A 56 0.22 0.00 -4.68
C CYS A 56 -0.09 1.32 -5.40
N HIS A 57 0.40 1.45 -6.63
CA HIS A 57 0.08 2.57 -7.52
C HIS A 57 -0.21 2.05 -8.93
N PHE A 58 -1.17 2.70 -9.60
CA PHE A 58 -1.52 2.44 -11.00
C PHE A 58 -1.09 3.61 -11.87
N ARG A 59 -0.41 3.30 -12.98
CA ARG A 59 0.13 4.31 -13.90
C ARG A 59 -0.98 5.15 -14.52
N GLU A 60 -2.11 4.53 -14.79
CA GLU A 60 -3.30 5.11 -15.40
C GLU A 60 -3.90 6.21 -14.53
N ALA A 61 -4.00 5.97 -13.22
CA ALA A 61 -4.46 6.99 -12.28
C ALA A 61 -3.44 8.14 -12.17
N GLY A 62 -2.14 7.82 -12.17
CA GLY A 62 -1.08 8.83 -12.13
C GLY A 62 -0.98 9.68 -13.40
N ALA A 63 -1.35 9.14 -14.57
CA ALA A 63 -1.35 9.86 -15.83
C ALA A 63 -2.32 11.06 -15.83
N LEU A 64 -3.40 11.00 -15.04
CA LEU A 64 -4.35 12.11 -14.88
C LEU A 64 -3.73 13.34 -14.22
N LEU A 65 -2.61 13.20 -13.51
CA LEU A 65 -1.93 14.32 -12.86
C LEU A 65 -1.07 15.16 -13.82
N GLY A 66 -0.82 14.69 -15.05
CA GLY A 66 0.00 15.41 -16.02
C GLY A 66 1.37 15.80 -15.45
N ALA A 67 1.66 17.11 -15.43
CA ALA A 67 2.91 17.65 -14.88
C ALA A 67 3.10 17.37 -13.37
N ASP A 68 2.02 17.16 -12.62
CA ASP A 68 2.06 16.84 -11.19
C ASP A 68 2.31 15.35 -10.91
N ALA A 69 2.40 14.49 -11.93
CA ALA A 69 2.67 13.05 -11.77
C ALA A 69 4.01 12.79 -11.04
N GLY A 70 4.96 13.72 -11.11
CA GLY A 70 6.20 13.68 -10.34
C GLY A 70 5.98 13.65 -8.82
N ARG A 71 4.84 14.14 -8.32
CA ARG A 71 4.49 14.10 -6.88
C ARG A 71 4.11 12.72 -6.39
N LEU A 72 3.81 11.77 -7.29
CA LEU A 72 3.60 10.37 -6.93
C LEU A 72 4.90 9.63 -6.63
N GLN A 73 6.04 10.19 -7.02
CA GLN A 73 7.35 9.68 -6.63
C GLN A 73 7.58 10.07 -5.18
N LEU A 74 7.05 9.27 -4.26
CA LEU A 74 7.39 9.37 -2.86
C LEU A 74 8.91 9.15 -2.73
N PRO A 75 9.60 9.96 -1.91
CA PRO A 75 10.99 9.68 -1.60
C PRO A 75 11.07 8.29 -0.99
N PRO A 76 12.05 7.47 -1.40
CA PRO A 76 12.12 6.08 -1.01
C PRO A 76 12.15 5.93 0.52
N VAL A 77 11.20 5.16 1.09
CA VAL A 77 11.27 4.80 2.51
C VAL A 77 12.46 3.86 2.69
N ASN A 78 13.51 4.33 3.36
CA ASN A 78 14.77 3.59 3.55
C ASN A 78 15.46 3.18 2.23
N GLY A 79 15.37 3.97 1.16
CA GLY A 79 16.05 3.67 -0.12
C GLY A 79 15.28 2.72 -1.06
N ALA A 80 14.07 2.29 -0.70
CA ALA A 80 13.18 1.52 -1.57
C ALA A 80 12.53 2.39 -2.64
N VAL A 81 12.89 2.19 -3.91
CA VAL A 81 12.31 2.93 -5.05
C VAL A 81 10.82 2.60 -5.16
N GLU A 82 9.96 3.54 -4.77
CA GLU A 82 8.52 3.45 -4.97
C GLU A 82 8.20 3.83 -6.41
N ALA A 83 7.71 2.87 -7.19
CA ALA A 83 7.22 3.21 -8.53
C ALA A 83 5.95 2.44 -8.89
N PHE A 84 5.95 1.12 -9.16
CA PHE A 84 4.75 0.44 -9.67
C PHE A 84 4.76 -1.07 -9.37
N VAL A 85 3.59 -1.72 -9.28
CA VAL A 85 3.46 -3.14 -8.89
C VAL A 85 3.83 -4.10 -10.03
N GLU A 86 4.82 -4.95 -9.82
CA GLU A 86 4.91 -6.23 -10.52
C GLU A 86 4.33 -7.36 -9.68
N ILE A 87 3.34 -8.03 -10.23
CA ILE A 87 2.57 -9.04 -9.49
C ILE A 87 3.46 -10.22 -9.08
N ASP A 88 4.21 -10.82 -9.99
CA ASP A 88 4.99 -12.05 -9.69
C ASP A 88 6.08 -11.80 -8.67
N LYS A 89 6.72 -10.65 -8.81
CA LYS A 89 7.70 -10.13 -7.88
C LYS A 89 7.08 -9.92 -6.50
N ARG A 90 5.88 -9.32 -6.41
CA ARG A 90 5.15 -9.09 -5.15
C ARG A 90 4.79 -10.39 -4.47
N LEU A 91 4.29 -11.35 -5.24
CA LEU A 91 4.00 -12.70 -4.74
C LEU A 91 5.26 -13.38 -4.19
N ALA A 92 6.40 -13.27 -4.87
CA ALA A 92 7.66 -13.83 -4.37
C ALA A 92 8.12 -13.15 -3.07
N ALA A 93 7.92 -11.83 -2.93
CA ALA A 93 8.22 -11.11 -1.69
C ALA A 93 7.29 -11.53 -0.55
N MET A 94 5.98 -11.64 -0.81
CA MET A 94 5.00 -12.16 0.15
C MET A 94 5.38 -13.57 0.62
N ASP A 95 5.74 -14.46 -0.30
CA ASP A 95 6.16 -15.84 0.01
C ASP A 95 7.43 -15.84 0.88
N ALA A 96 8.41 -14.98 0.57
CA ALA A 96 9.66 -14.85 1.32
C ALA A 96 9.47 -14.26 2.73
N GLN A 97 8.39 -13.50 2.95
CA GLN A 97 8.01 -12.90 4.23
C GLN A 97 6.99 -13.74 5.00
N ALA A 98 6.57 -14.87 4.43
CA ALA A 98 5.50 -15.71 4.92
C ALA A 98 4.16 -14.96 5.11
N VAL A 99 3.78 -14.18 4.09
CA VAL A 99 2.48 -13.48 3.97
C VAL A 99 1.59 -14.25 2.99
N ASP A 100 0.48 -14.80 3.48
CA ASP A 100 -0.48 -15.50 2.62
C ASP A 100 -1.26 -14.52 1.75
N MET A 101 -1.69 -13.39 2.32
CA MET A 101 -2.53 -12.40 1.65
C MET A 101 -2.18 -10.98 2.05
N GLU A 102 -2.31 -10.06 1.11
CA GLU A 102 -2.22 -8.62 1.36
C GLU A 102 -3.57 -7.95 1.10
N VAL A 103 -3.94 -7.02 1.97
CA VAL A 103 -5.03 -6.05 1.73
C VAL A 103 -4.38 -4.77 1.23
N LEU A 104 -4.56 -4.51 -0.08
CA LEU A 104 -3.95 -3.41 -0.78
C LEU A 104 -4.65 -2.08 -0.48
N SER A 105 -3.87 -1.01 -0.37
CA SER A 105 -4.37 0.37 -0.25
C SER A 105 -3.54 1.34 -1.09
N ILE A 106 -4.08 2.55 -1.31
CA ILE A 106 -3.37 3.62 -2.02
C ILE A 106 -3.39 4.87 -1.13
N ASN A 107 -2.21 5.44 -0.90
CA ASN A 107 -2.09 6.67 -0.12
C ASN A 107 -2.70 7.86 -0.90
N PRO A 108 -3.53 8.70 -0.27
CA PRO A 108 -4.17 9.81 -0.95
C PRO A 108 -3.19 10.87 -1.46
N TYR A 109 -3.34 11.22 -2.73
CA TYR A 109 -2.65 12.33 -3.40
C TYR A 109 -3.61 13.24 -4.18
N TRP A 110 -4.92 13.05 -3.98
CA TRP A 110 -6.00 13.72 -4.73
C TRP A 110 -6.88 14.64 -3.87
N TYR A 111 -6.66 14.72 -2.55
CA TYR A 111 -7.52 15.51 -1.65
C TYR A 111 -7.44 17.03 -1.90
N ASP A 112 -6.37 17.51 -2.52
CA ASP A 112 -6.18 18.90 -2.93
C ASP A 112 -6.75 19.20 -4.34
N ARG A 113 -7.33 18.19 -5.01
CA ARG A 113 -7.90 18.32 -6.36
C ARG A 113 -9.38 18.61 -6.31
N ASP A 114 -9.86 19.22 -7.38
CA ASP A 114 -11.30 19.41 -7.58
C ASP A 114 -12.03 18.06 -7.62
N ARG A 115 -13.34 18.13 -7.37
CA ARG A 115 -14.23 16.96 -7.28
C ARG A 115 -14.13 16.05 -8.50
N GLU A 116 -14.06 16.63 -9.69
CA GLU A 116 -14.15 15.88 -10.95
C GLU A 116 -12.86 15.09 -11.18
N LEU A 117 -11.70 15.77 -11.07
CA LEU A 117 -10.40 15.13 -11.21
C LEU A 117 -10.18 14.06 -10.13
N ALA A 118 -10.51 14.37 -8.88
CA ALA A 118 -10.37 13.41 -7.78
C ALA A 118 -11.26 12.17 -7.97
N GLY A 119 -12.52 12.36 -8.38
CA GLY A 119 -13.43 11.26 -8.68
C GLY A 119 -12.94 10.37 -9.82
N GLN A 120 -12.36 10.95 -10.88
CA GLN A 120 -11.75 10.18 -11.97
C GLN A 120 -10.55 9.35 -11.49
N ILE A 121 -9.67 9.94 -10.68
CA ILE A 121 -8.52 9.25 -10.08
C ILE A 121 -9.01 8.07 -9.22
N VAL A 122 -9.95 8.31 -8.30
CA VAL A 122 -10.47 7.29 -7.38
C VAL A 122 -11.18 6.17 -8.15
N LYS A 123 -11.96 6.50 -9.18
CA LYS A 123 -12.62 5.51 -10.02
C LYS A 123 -11.60 4.54 -10.66
N ILE A 124 -10.58 5.07 -11.34
CA ILE A 124 -9.55 4.24 -11.98
C ILE A 124 -8.84 3.36 -10.94
N GLN A 125 -8.49 3.94 -9.79
CA GLN A 125 -7.85 3.20 -8.71
C GLN A 125 -8.70 2.03 -8.22
N ASN A 126 -9.98 2.26 -7.92
CA ASN A 126 -10.88 1.23 -7.39
C ASN A 126 -11.17 0.14 -8.42
N GLU A 127 -11.37 0.51 -9.69
CA GLU A 127 -11.52 -0.45 -10.80
C GLU A 127 -10.28 -1.34 -10.93
N LYS A 128 -9.08 -0.75 -10.90
CA LYS A 128 -7.82 -1.49 -10.99
C LYS A 128 -7.52 -2.35 -9.76
N LEU A 129 -7.86 -1.90 -8.56
CA LEU A 129 -7.79 -2.72 -7.34
C LEU A 129 -8.70 -3.95 -7.47
N ALA A 130 -9.93 -3.74 -7.95
CA ALA A 130 -10.90 -4.82 -8.15
C ALA A 130 -10.40 -5.85 -9.18
N GLU A 131 -9.90 -5.38 -10.33
CA GLU A 131 -9.27 -6.24 -11.35
C GLU A 131 -8.10 -7.06 -10.77
N LEU A 132 -7.21 -6.41 -10.01
CA LEU A 132 -6.07 -7.08 -9.40
C LEU A 132 -6.49 -8.14 -8.38
N CYS A 133 -7.44 -7.81 -7.50
CA CYS A 133 -8.00 -8.77 -6.53
C CYS A 133 -8.67 -9.95 -7.23
N ALA A 134 -9.45 -9.70 -8.29
CA ALA A 134 -10.09 -10.75 -9.08
C ALA A 134 -9.08 -11.67 -9.79
N SER A 135 -7.92 -11.14 -10.18
CA SER A 135 -6.87 -11.94 -10.85
C SER A 135 -6.16 -12.94 -9.91
N LYS A 136 -6.09 -12.64 -8.60
CA LYS A 136 -5.40 -13.47 -7.59
C LYS A 136 -6.15 -13.40 -6.24
N PRO A 137 -7.40 -13.88 -6.16
CA PRO A 137 -8.27 -13.67 -4.99
C PRO A 137 -7.79 -14.34 -3.70
N GLU A 138 -6.93 -15.37 -3.82
CA GLU A 138 -6.31 -16.03 -2.67
C GLU A 138 -5.15 -15.22 -2.06
N ARG A 139 -4.61 -14.26 -2.82
CA ARG A 139 -3.39 -13.51 -2.47
C ARG A 139 -3.66 -12.02 -2.23
N PHE A 140 -4.71 -11.46 -2.84
CA PHE A 140 -5.03 -10.04 -2.71
C PHE A 140 -6.49 -9.82 -2.33
N ALA A 141 -6.66 -8.91 -1.37
CA ALA A 141 -7.87 -8.13 -1.17
C ALA A 141 -7.47 -6.63 -1.25
N ALA A 142 -8.43 -5.72 -1.18
CA ALA A 142 -8.12 -4.30 -1.22
C ALA A 142 -9.14 -3.45 -0.48
N PHE A 143 -8.67 -2.31 0.00
CA PHE A 143 -9.48 -1.20 0.47
C PHE A 143 -9.63 -0.16 -0.64
N ALA A 144 -10.84 0.36 -0.78
CA ALA A 144 -11.15 1.41 -1.72
C ALA A 144 -10.48 2.74 -1.35
N SER A 145 -10.13 3.50 -2.37
CA SER A 145 -9.88 4.95 -2.30
C SER A 145 -11.20 5.70 -2.30
N LEU A 146 -11.26 6.87 -1.64
CA LEU A 146 -12.45 7.72 -1.57
C LEU A 146 -12.12 9.20 -1.81
N THR A 147 -13.03 9.92 -2.45
CA THR A 147 -12.98 11.37 -2.67
C THR A 147 -13.55 12.12 -1.47
N LEU A 148 -12.90 12.02 -0.31
CA LEU A 148 -13.44 12.53 0.97
C LEU A 148 -13.70 14.04 1.00
N GLN A 149 -13.03 14.85 0.15
CA GLN A 149 -13.34 16.28 0.06
C GLN A 149 -14.74 16.57 -0.52
N ALA A 150 -15.34 15.57 -1.20
CA ALA A 150 -16.71 15.54 -1.70
C ALA A 150 -17.48 14.34 -1.10
N PRO A 151 -17.99 14.46 0.15
CA PRO A 151 -18.54 13.33 0.92
C PRO A 151 -19.69 12.59 0.23
N ASP A 152 -20.55 13.30 -0.50
CA ASP A 152 -21.66 12.72 -1.24
C ASP A 152 -21.21 11.81 -2.37
N LEU A 153 -20.06 12.12 -3.01
CA LEU A 153 -19.41 11.25 -3.97
C LEU A 153 -18.73 10.07 -3.27
N ALA A 154 -18.01 10.33 -2.17
CA ALA A 154 -17.36 9.28 -1.38
C ALA A 154 -18.33 8.19 -0.88
N VAL A 155 -19.55 8.57 -0.50
CA VAL A 155 -20.62 7.62 -0.14
C VAL A 155 -20.95 6.68 -1.31
N GLN A 156 -21.10 7.23 -2.52
CA GLN A 156 -21.41 6.45 -3.73
C GLN A 156 -20.24 5.55 -4.17
N GLU A 157 -19.02 6.07 -4.06
CA GLU A 157 -17.78 5.34 -4.32
C GLU A 157 -17.64 4.15 -3.37
N LEU A 158 -17.83 4.35 -2.06
CA LEU A 158 -17.75 3.29 -1.06
C LEU A 158 -18.80 2.20 -1.30
N GLU A 159 -20.04 2.59 -1.58
CA GLU A 159 -21.11 1.64 -1.88
C GLU A 159 -20.80 0.81 -3.14
N THR A 160 -20.34 1.47 -4.20
CA THR A 160 -19.95 0.79 -5.45
C THR A 160 -18.77 -0.15 -5.22
N ALA A 161 -17.75 0.30 -4.51
CA ALA A 161 -16.55 -0.45 -4.18
C ALA A 161 -16.88 -1.75 -3.44
N VAL A 162 -17.73 -1.67 -2.41
CA VAL A 162 -18.08 -2.83 -1.59
C VAL A 162 -19.07 -3.74 -2.32
N ARG A 163 -20.18 -3.20 -2.83
CA ARG A 163 -21.28 -4.02 -3.37
C ARG A 163 -21.01 -4.56 -4.77
N LYS A 164 -20.32 -3.79 -5.62
CA LYS A 164 -20.13 -4.15 -7.04
C LYS A 164 -18.71 -4.64 -7.32
N GLN A 165 -17.71 -4.06 -6.67
CA GLN A 165 -16.31 -4.38 -6.94
C GLN A 165 -15.70 -5.38 -5.92
N GLY A 166 -16.40 -5.66 -4.82
CA GLY A 166 -15.99 -6.66 -3.83
C GLY A 166 -14.84 -6.22 -2.91
N LEU A 167 -14.49 -4.94 -2.93
CA LEU A 167 -13.48 -4.34 -2.05
C LEU A 167 -13.94 -4.42 -0.57
N LYS A 168 -12.99 -4.50 0.36
CA LYS A 168 -13.22 -4.91 1.76
C LYS A 168 -13.36 -3.76 2.76
N GLY A 169 -13.70 -2.57 2.27
CA GLY A 169 -13.74 -1.31 3.03
C GLY A 169 -13.02 -0.21 2.29
N ALA A 170 -12.54 0.81 3.01
CA ALA A 170 -11.77 1.90 2.42
C ALA A 170 -10.54 2.27 3.26
N ALA A 171 -9.50 2.76 2.57
CA ALA A 171 -8.30 3.31 3.18
C ALA A 171 -8.31 4.82 2.95
N ILE A 172 -8.20 5.59 4.02
CA ILE A 172 -8.37 7.05 4.02
C ILE A 172 -7.18 7.72 4.66
N GLY A 173 -6.82 8.91 4.21
CA GLY A 173 -5.71 9.66 4.78
C GLY A 173 -6.13 10.36 6.07
N GLY A 174 -5.23 10.45 7.05
CA GLY A 174 -5.49 11.07 8.36
C GLY A 174 -5.91 12.55 8.34
N VAL A 175 -5.72 13.27 7.22
CA VAL A 175 -6.19 14.64 7.03
C VAL A 175 -6.75 14.79 5.62
N VAL A 176 -7.93 15.41 5.50
CA VAL A 176 -8.63 15.63 4.22
C VAL A 176 -8.65 17.12 3.90
N ASN A 177 -7.58 17.63 3.27
CA ASN A 177 -7.48 19.04 2.88
C ASN A 177 -7.82 20.04 4.02
N GLY A 178 -7.30 19.77 5.23
CA GLY A 178 -7.56 20.56 6.44
C GLY A 178 -8.87 20.28 7.16
N VAL A 179 -9.72 19.37 6.64
CA VAL A 179 -10.94 18.90 7.31
C VAL A 179 -10.58 17.77 8.29
N GLU A 180 -11.03 17.93 9.53
CA GLU A 180 -10.89 16.96 10.62
C GLU A 180 -11.99 15.88 10.55
N PHE A 181 -11.73 14.68 11.07
CA PHE A 181 -12.71 13.59 10.99
C PHE A 181 -13.96 13.79 11.84
N SER A 182 -13.89 14.67 12.84
CA SER A 182 -15.04 15.09 13.65
C SER A 182 -15.96 16.09 12.94
N ASP A 183 -15.58 16.59 11.76
CA ASP A 183 -16.43 17.50 10.99
C ASP A 183 -17.72 16.77 10.55
N PRO A 184 -18.92 17.31 10.88
CA PRO A 184 -20.19 16.73 10.48
C PRO A 184 -20.35 16.49 8.98
N LYS A 185 -19.60 17.22 8.15
CA LYS A 185 -19.54 17.01 6.70
C LYS A 185 -19.14 15.58 6.31
N LEU A 186 -18.35 14.88 7.13
CA LEU A 186 -17.89 13.51 6.86
C LEU A 186 -18.81 12.43 7.44
N HIS A 187 -19.74 12.78 8.33
CA HIS A 187 -20.67 11.82 8.95
C HIS A 187 -21.42 10.93 7.95
N PRO A 188 -21.88 11.41 6.78
CA PRO A 188 -22.53 10.54 5.80
C PRO A 188 -21.64 9.39 5.31
N VAL A 189 -20.32 9.60 5.21
CA VAL A 189 -19.36 8.57 4.80
C VAL A 189 -19.21 7.52 5.91
N TRP A 190 -19.12 7.97 7.16
CA TRP A 190 -19.04 7.08 8.33
C TRP A 190 -20.30 6.21 8.46
N ALA A 191 -21.47 6.84 8.33
CA ALA A 191 -22.76 6.15 8.36
C ALA A 191 -22.87 5.12 7.22
N LYS A 192 -22.38 5.44 6.02
CA LYS A 192 -22.36 4.48 4.91
C LYS A 192 -21.41 3.30 5.17
N ALA A 193 -20.24 3.53 5.77
CA ALA A 193 -19.34 2.45 6.15
C ALA A 193 -19.96 1.52 7.21
N GLU A 194 -20.65 2.10 8.19
CA GLU A 194 -21.43 1.36 9.20
C GLU A 194 -22.56 0.54 8.55
N GLU A 195 -23.37 1.17 7.68
CA GLU A 195 -24.47 0.50 6.94
C GLU A 195 -23.96 -0.70 6.14
N LEU A 196 -22.79 -0.57 5.50
CA LEU A 196 -22.17 -1.63 4.72
C LEU A 196 -21.46 -2.68 5.58
N GLY A 197 -21.25 -2.41 6.87
CA GLY A 197 -20.53 -3.28 7.80
C GLY A 197 -19.04 -3.45 7.44
N VAL A 198 -18.40 -2.39 6.91
CA VAL A 198 -17.00 -2.43 6.45
C VAL A 198 -16.09 -1.50 7.24
N PRO A 199 -14.80 -1.87 7.41
CA PRO A 199 -13.85 -1.03 8.11
C PRO A 199 -13.39 0.16 7.26
N LEU A 200 -12.97 1.22 7.96
CA LEU A 200 -12.21 2.34 7.41
C LEU A 200 -10.80 2.32 8.01
N PHE A 201 -9.81 2.07 7.17
CA PHE A 201 -8.40 2.07 7.56
C PHE A 201 -7.83 3.48 7.44
N ILE A 202 -7.51 4.11 8.57
CA ILE A 202 -6.90 5.44 8.59
C ILE A 202 -5.39 5.30 8.41
N HIS A 203 -4.90 5.68 7.24
CA HIS A 203 -3.48 5.68 6.93
C HIS A 203 -2.78 6.87 7.63
N PRO A 204 -1.68 6.61 8.37
CA PRO A 204 -0.95 7.67 9.04
C PRO A 204 -0.25 8.57 8.02
N GLN A 205 -0.53 9.87 8.07
CA GLN A 205 0.30 10.87 7.41
C GLN A 205 1.50 11.18 8.30
N GLY A 206 2.66 11.43 7.70
CA GLY A 206 3.88 11.75 8.44
C GLY A 206 3.66 12.97 9.34
N VAL A 207 4.18 12.90 10.57
CA VAL A 207 4.14 14.01 11.53
C VAL A 207 5.49 14.73 11.47
N PRO A 208 5.59 15.94 10.88
CA PRO A 208 6.87 16.61 10.64
C PRO A 208 7.72 16.76 11.91
N GLU A 209 7.09 17.00 13.05
CA GLU A 209 7.71 17.13 14.37
C GLU A 209 8.43 15.85 14.80
N LEU A 210 7.97 14.69 14.32
CA LEU A 210 8.59 13.40 14.59
C LEU A 210 9.73 13.06 13.64
N ASN A 211 9.92 13.78 12.53
CA ASN A 211 10.96 13.47 11.54
C ASN A 211 12.36 13.48 12.16
N LYS A 212 12.67 14.45 13.03
CA LYS A 212 13.94 14.50 13.76
C LYS A 212 14.09 13.34 14.76
N ARG A 213 12.99 12.94 15.40
CA ARG A 213 12.98 11.87 16.41
C ARG A 213 13.08 10.48 15.78
N LEU A 214 12.57 10.34 14.55
CA LEU A 214 12.48 9.10 13.80
C LEU A 214 13.52 9.02 12.67
N SER A 215 14.49 9.95 12.62
CA SER A 215 15.48 10.09 11.54
C SER A 215 16.43 8.89 11.34
N GLY A 216 16.29 7.84 12.15
CA GLY A 216 16.90 6.52 11.92
C GLY A 216 15.88 5.53 11.35
N ASN A 217 15.90 4.27 11.81
CA ASN A 217 14.97 3.23 11.33
C ASN A 217 13.54 3.35 11.93
N GLY A 218 13.20 4.49 12.53
CA GLY A 218 11.94 4.70 13.27
C GLY A 218 10.76 5.06 12.36
N ALA A 219 11.03 5.65 11.20
CA ALA A 219 10.03 5.96 10.20
C ALA A 219 9.58 4.65 9.50
N GLY A 220 8.48 4.06 9.98
CA GLY A 220 7.88 2.84 9.43
C GLY A 220 8.03 1.57 10.28
N SER A 221 8.67 1.62 11.45
CA SER A 221 8.90 0.45 12.31
C SER A 221 8.00 0.40 13.55
N ALA A 222 6.73 0.83 13.43
CA ALA A 222 5.75 0.73 14.53
C ALA A 222 5.55 -0.70 15.07
N THR A 223 6.11 -1.73 14.41
CA THR A 223 6.12 -3.13 14.87
C THR A 223 7.41 -3.59 15.56
N ARG A 224 8.45 -2.77 15.75
CA ARG A 224 9.61 -3.15 16.59
C ARG A 224 9.48 -2.56 17.99
N SER A 225 8.60 -3.15 18.79
CA SER A 225 8.68 -3.01 20.25
C SER A 225 10.00 -3.64 20.73
N ALA A 226 11.03 -2.82 20.88
CA ALA A 226 12.22 -3.20 21.62
C ALA A 226 11.94 -3.05 23.12
N ILE A 227 11.15 -3.97 23.69
CA ILE A 227 11.29 -4.29 25.10
C ILE A 227 12.65 -4.97 25.23
N ARG A 228 13.68 -4.15 25.44
CA ARG A 228 14.99 -4.61 25.90
C ARG A 228 14.78 -5.08 27.34
N SER A 229 14.49 -6.36 27.54
CA SER A 229 14.56 -6.97 28.86
C SER A 229 15.99 -6.80 29.36
N ARG A 230 16.22 -5.91 30.33
CA ARG A 230 17.48 -5.82 31.06
C ARG A 230 17.75 -7.19 31.71
N PRO A 231 18.93 -7.79 31.56
CA PRO A 231 19.26 -8.97 32.35
C PRO A 231 19.29 -8.56 33.82
N ARG A 232 18.54 -9.27 34.67
CA ARG A 232 18.75 -9.20 36.13
C ARG A 232 20.16 -9.74 36.39
N SER A 233 21.06 -8.89 36.88
CA SER A 233 22.31 -9.32 37.48
C SER A 233 21.99 -10.18 38.71
N ARG A 234 22.20 -11.49 38.61
CA ARG A 234 22.42 -12.33 39.80
C ARG A 234 23.89 -12.14 40.18
N SER A 235 24.17 -11.44 41.28
CA SER A 235 25.43 -11.63 41.99
C SER A 235 25.23 -12.78 42.97
N LEU A 236 25.88 -13.91 42.66
CA LEU A 236 26.29 -14.89 43.64
C LEU A 236 27.63 -14.41 44.20
N THR A 237 27.64 -13.97 45.45
CA THR A 237 28.65 -14.20 46.49
C THR A 237 28.22 -13.48 47.75
#